data_AF-A0A2A4TDV1-F1
#
_entry.id   AF-A0A2A4TDV1-F1
#
_cell.length_a   1.000
_cell.length_b   1.000
_cell.length_c   1.000
_cell.angle_alpha   90.00
_cell.angle_beta   90.00
_cell.angle_gamma   90.00
#
_symmetry.space_group_name_H-M   'P 1'
#
loop_
_entity.id
_entity.type
_entity.pdbx_description
1 polymer ?
#
loop_
_entity_poly.entity_id
_entity_poly.type
_entity_poly.pdbx_seq_one_letter_code
_entity_poly.pdbx_strand_id
1 'polypeptide(L)'
;MHVPQPTYGNHGSIYKHSGWGDIHSYTYYNPKNKGLDFEGLKKSVKEIPKGSVITLHACAHNPTGVDPTNDEWNVIADLCAERELFPFFDFAYQGFATGDCDADAYAIRLFYDRGFNMAIAVSFAKNMGLYGERTGCLHIVCDNKDIRDRI
;
A
#
# COMPACT_ATOMS: atom_id res chain seq x y z
N MET A 1 11.92 -3.20 4.45
CA MET A 1 10.56 -2.95 3.90
C MET A 1 9.54 -3.19 5.01
N HIS A 2 8.46 -2.42 5.07
CA HIS A 2 7.45 -2.48 6.14
C HIS A 2 6.08 -2.90 5.59
N VAL A 3 5.46 -3.91 6.18
CA VAL A 3 4.11 -4.41 5.80
C VAL A 3 3.10 -4.25 6.94
N PRO A 4 1.80 -4.15 6.68
CA PRO A 4 0.81 -4.10 7.76
C PRO A 4 0.79 -5.43 8.55
N GLN A 5 0.42 -5.37 9.82
CA GLN A 5 0.17 -6.55 10.64
C GLN A 5 -1.34 -6.70 10.93
N PRO A 6 -2.01 -7.74 10.41
CA PRO A 6 -1.53 -8.73 9.43
C PRO A 6 -1.50 -8.14 7.99
N THR A 7 -1.02 -8.92 7.03
CA THR A 7 -1.04 -8.60 5.59
C THR A 7 -1.28 -9.86 4.75
N TYR A 8 -1.32 -9.73 3.42
CA TYR A 8 -1.39 -10.86 2.50
C TYR A 8 -0.20 -11.82 2.72
N GLY A 9 -0.49 -13.10 2.95
CA GLY A 9 0.51 -14.09 3.36
C GLY A 9 1.72 -14.24 2.42
N ASN A 10 1.60 -13.86 1.15
CA ASN A 10 2.71 -13.96 0.20
C ASN A 10 3.63 -12.74 0.18
N HIS A 11 3.29 -11.60 0.80
CA HIS A 11 4.16 -10.42 0.82
C HIS A 11 5.56 -10.74 1.36
N GLY A 12 5.63 -11.44 2.50
CA GLY A 12 6.90 -11.85 3.09
C GLY A 12 7.77 -12.66 2.11
N SER A 13 7.17 -13.63 1.42
CA SER A 13 7.88 -14.46 0.45
C SER A 13 8.31 -13.68 -0.77
N ILE A 14 7.44 -12.84 -1.36
CA ILE A 14 7.75 -12.05 -2.55
C ILE A 14 8.94 -11.13 -2.30
N TYR A 15 8.95 -10.41 -1.17
CA TYR A 15 10.02 -9.47 -0.87
C TYR A 15 11.34 -10.17 -0.58
N LYS A 16 11.32 -11.29 0.14
CA LYS A 16 12.52 -12.10 0.38
C LYS A 16 13.12 -12.63 -0.94
N HIS A 17 12.30 -13.14 -1.85
CA HIS A 17 12.78 -13.59 -3.17
C HIS A 17 13.28 -12.44 -4.05
N SER A 18 12.80 -11.21 -3.82
CA SER A 18 13.24 -10.01 -4.52
C SER A 18 14.54 -9.42 -3.94
N GLY A 19 15.20 -10.11 -3.00
CA GLY A 19 16.48 -9.70 -2.42
C GLY A 19 16.36 -8.77 -1.21
N TRP A 20 15.17 -8.52 -0.69
CA TRP A 20 15.01 -7.75 0.55
C TRP A 20 15.41 -8.60 1.75
N GLY A 21 16.45 -8.16 2.47
CA GLY A 21 16.97 -8.85 3.66
C GLY A 21 16.06 -8.72 4.89
N ASP A 22 15.50 -7.53 5.12
CA ASP A 22 14.68 -7.23 6.29
C ASP A 22 13.25 -6.82 5.92
N ILE A 23 12.30 -7.63 6.39
CA ILE A 23 10.86 -7.38 6.29
C ILE A 23 10.35 -7.16 7.71
N HIS A 24 9.91 -5.95 7.98
CA HIS A 24 9.34 -5.53 9.25
C HIS A 24 7.83 -5.34 9.12
N SER A 25 7.13 -5.27 10.25
CA SER A 25 5.70 -4.96 10.26
C SER A 25 5.42 -3.63 10.92
N TYR A 26 4.33 -2.97 10.54
CA TYR A 26 3.73 -1.86 11.28
C TYR A 26 2.32 -2.26 11.74
N THR A 27 1.89 -1.68 12.87
CA THR A 27 0.57 -1.96 13.44
C THR A 27 -0.54 -1.56 12.47
N TYR A 28 -1.55 -2.41 12.30
CA TYR A 28 -2.66 -2.15 11.38
C TYR A 28 -4.02 -2.54 11.98
N TYR A 29 -4.20 -3.78 12.40
CA TYR A 29 -5.51 -4.29 12.82
C TYR A 29 -5.55 -4.56 14.33
N ASN A 30 -6.64 -4.12 14.99
CA ASN A 30 -6.89 -4.44 16.39
C ASN A 30 -7.89 -5.62 16.49
N PRO A 31 -7.45 -6.80 16.96
CA PRO A 31 -8.31 -7.99 17.03
C PRO A 31 -9.42 -7.88 18.08
N LYS A 32 -9.29 -6.97 19.07
CA LYS A 32 -10.31 -6.79 20.12
C LYS A 32 -11.55 -6.06 19.60
N ASN A 33 -11.34 -4.98 18.84
CA ASN A 33 -12.44 -4.19 18.27
C ASN A 33 -12.75 -4.54 16.81
N LYS A 34 -11.95 -5.41 16.17
CA LYS A 34 -12.06 -5.83 14.77
C LYS A 34 -12.01 -4.68 13.77
N GLY A 35 -11.31 -3.60 14.12
CA GLY A 35 -11.13 -2.41 13.29
C GLY A 35 -9.67 -2.06 13.10
N LEU A 36 -9.44 -0.88 12.49
CA LEU A 36 -8.11 -0.33 12.31
C LEU A 36 -7.58 0.08 13.69
N ASP A 37 -6.39 -0.38 14.04
CA ASP A 37 -5.64 0.15 15.18
C ASP A 37 -4.96 1.45 14.76
N PHE A 38 -5.73 2.51 14.58
CA PHE A 38 -5.22 3.74 13.97
C PHE A 38 -4.16 4.43 14.83
N GLU A 39 -4.32 4.44 16.16
CA GLU A 39 -3.30 4.99 17.07
C GLU A 39 -2.01 4.16 17.04
N GLY A 40 -2.13 2.83 17.07
CA GLY A 40 -1.00 1.92 16.93
C GLY A 40 -0.29 2.10 15.59
N LEU A 41 -1.05 2.23 14.49
CA LEU A 41 -0.54 2.49 13.15
C LEU A 41 0.28 3.77 13.12
N LYS A 42 -0.29 4.90 13.58
CA LYS A 42 0.42 6.18 13.62
C LYS A 42 1.72 6.09 14.39
N LYS A 43 1.71 5.41 15.55
CA LYS A 43 2.93 5.20 16.35
C LYS A 43 3.96 4.39 15.59
N SER A 44 3.58 3.24 15.04
CA SER A 44 4.50 2.38 14.28
C SER A 44 5.09 3.08 13.06
N VAL A 45 4.28 3.82 12.29
CA VAL A 45 4.76 4.56 11.10
C VAL A 45 5.77 5.66 11.49
N LYS A 46 5.59 6.33 12.64
CA LYS A 46 6.57 7.28 13.19
C LYS A 46 7.89 6.65 13.65
N GLU A 47 7.93 5.32 13.80
CA GLU A 47 9.14 4.59 14.19
C GLU A 47 9.87 3.99 12.96
N ILE A 48 9.21 3.85 11.81
CA ILE A 48 9.82 3.31 10.56
C ILE A 48 11.04 4.16 10.17
N PRO A 49 12.24 3.63 9.88
CA PRO A 49 13.37 4.48 9.50
C PRO A 49 13.07 5.36 8.28
N LYS A 50 13.56 6.61 8.28
CA LYS A 50 13.33 7.52 7.14
C LYS A 50 13.85 6.93 5.83
N GLY A 51 13.17 7.18 4.70
CA GLY A 51 13.55 6.64 3.40
C GLY A 51 13.19 5.16 3.19
N SER A 52 12.56 4.51 4.18
CA SER A 52 12.14 3.11 4.05
C SER A 52 10.95 2.95 3.12
N VAL A 53 10.80 1.75 2.53
CA VAL A 53 9.61 1.38 1.77
C VAL A 53 8.50 0.89 2.70
N ILE A 54 7.28 1.42 2.52
CA ILE A 54 6.06 0.99 3.20
C ILE A 54 5.08 0.37 2.20
N THR A 55 4.66 -0.86 2.44
CA THR A 55 3.62 -1.54 1.65
C THR A 55 2.24 -1.12 2.15
N LEU A 56 1.39 -0.67 1.25
CA LEU A 56 0.02 -0.24 1.54
C LEU A 56 -0.96 -1.03 0.66
N HIS A 57 -2.05 -1.54 1.22
CA HIS A 57 -3.14 -2.06 0.41
C HIS A 57 -4.03 -0.87 0.03
N ALA A 58 -4.24 -0.64 -1.26
CA ALA A 58 -4.99 0.54 -1.71
C ALA A 58 -6.46 0.52 -1.28
N CYS A 59 -7.07 -0.67 -1.28
CA CYS A 59 -8.43 -0.94 -0.81
C CYS A 59 -8.60 -2.45 -0.54
N ALA A 60 -9.69 -2.83 0.11
CA ALA A 60 -10.03 -4.20 0.50
C ALA A 60 -8.84 -4.95 1.11
N HIS A 61 -8.29 -4.41 2.20
CA HIS A 61 -7.12 -4.96 2.86
C HIS A 61 -7.26 -6.47 3.12
N ASN A 62 -6.29 -7.24 2.64
CA ASN A 62 -6.26 -8.70 2.80
C ASN A 62 -5.31 -9.05 3.95
N PRO A 63 -5.76 -9.74 5.02
CA PRO A 63 -6.99 -10.55 5.10
C PRO A 63 -8.16 -9.92 5.87
N THR A 64 -8.04 -8.69 6.36
CA THR A 64 -8.97 -8.18 7.39
C THR A 64 -10.27 -7.61 6.84
N GLY A 65 -10.28 -7.14 5.59
CA GLY A 65 -11.36 -6.35 5.01
C GLY A 65 -11.52 -4.95 5.64
N VAL A 66 -10.57 -4.53 6.48
CA VAL A 66 -10.61 -3.23 7.16
C VAL A 66 -9.72 -2.26 6.43
N ASP A 67 -10.29 -1.19 5.90
CA ASP A 67 -9.59 -0.11 5.21
C ASP A 67 -9.62 1.18 6.04
N PRO A 68 -8.59 2.04 5.97
CA PRO A 68 -8.66 3.38 6.52
C PRO A 68 -9.74 4.20 5.82
N THR A 69 -10.41 5.06 6.58
CA THR A 69 -11.26 6.12 6.05
C THR A 69 -10.44 7.15 5.28
N ASN A 70 -11.11 8.01 4.50
CA ASN A 70 -10.43 9.08 3.77
C ASN A 70 -9.64 10.03 4.71
N ASP A 71 -10.21 10.37 5.87
CA ASP A 71 -9.53 11.21 6.86
C ASP A 71 -8.29 10.51 7.44
N GLU A 72 -8.40 9.21 7.74
CA GLU A 72 -7.26 8.41 8.20
C GLU A 72 -6.18 8.29 7.12
N TRP A 73 -6.55 8.12 5.85
CA TRP A 73 -5.62 8.13 4.72
C TRP A 73 -4.86 9.45 4.58
N ASN A 74 -5.51 10.59 4.82
CA ASN A 74 -4.84 11.89 4.82
C ASN A 74 -3.72 11.95 5.87
N VAL A 75 -3.98 11.46 7.07
CA VAL A 75 -2.98 11.39 8.14
C VAL A 75 -1.88 10.38 7.80
N ILE A 76 -2.21 9.22 7.22
CA ILE A 76 -1.21 8.25 6.79
C ILE A 76 -0.28 8.86 5.74
N ALA A 77 -0.83 9.62 4.78
CA ALA A 77 -0.04 10.35 3.80
C ALA A 77 0.86 11.41 4.48
N ASP A 78 0.34 12.18 5.45
CA ASP A 78 1.16 13.13 6.22
C ASP A 78 2.36 12.45 6.89
N LEU A 79 2.14 11.30 7.53
CA LEU A 79 3.21 10.55 8.18
C LEU A 79 4.21 9.97 7.18
N CYS A 80 3.76 9.48 6.03
CA CYS A 80 4.65 9.01 4.98
C CYS A 80 5.53 10.15 4.45
N ALA A 81 4.97 11.36 4.28
CA ALA A 81 5.74 12.53 3.86
C ALA A 81 6.75 12.97 4.94
N GLU A 82 6.33 13.10 6.20
CA GLU A 82 7.19 13.48 7.33
C GLU A 82 8.42 12.57 7.47
N ARG A 83 8.22 11.28 7.19
CA ARG A 83 9.23 10.24 7.33
C ARG A 83 9.92 9.91 6.01
N GLU A 84 9.61 10.62 4.93
CA GLU A 84 10.17 10.39 3.59
C GLU A 84 10.06 8.93 3.16
N LEU A 85 8.92 8.29 3.48
CA LEU A 85 8.69 6.88 3.15
C LEU A 85 8.35 6.75 1.67
N PHE A 86 8.86 5.69 1.04
CA PHE A 86 8.49 5.31 -0.32
C PHE A 86 7.25 4.40 -0.27
N PRO A 87 6.07 4.86 -0.74
CA PRO A 87 4.88 4.04 -0.76
C PRO A 87 4.95 2.99 -1.87
N PHE A 88 4.66 1.75 -1.53
CA PHE A 88 4.40 0.67 -2.48
C PHE A 88 2.97 0.16 -2.29
N PHE A 89 2.08 0.54 -3.21
CA PHE A 89 0.69 0.10 -3.19
C PHE A 89 0.52 -1.29 -3.84
N ASP A 90 -0.14 -2.19 -3.11
CA ASP A 90 -0.81 -3.38 -3.66
C ASP A 90 -2.27 -3.02 -3.97
N PHE A 91 -2.63 -3.05 -5.26
CA PHE A 91 -3.95 -2.69 -5.77
C PHE A 91 -4.61 -3.84 -6.53
N ALA A 92 -4.94 -4.90 -5.79
CA ALA A 92 -5.52 -6.11 -6.36
C ALA A 92 -7.06 -6.13 -6.47
N TYR A 93 -7.75 -5.16 -5.86
CA TYR A 93 -9.20 -5.22 -5.61
C TYR A 93 -9.96 -3.95 -6.04
N GLN A 94 -9.46 -3.22 -7.04
CA GLN A 94 -10.18 -2.05 -7.58
C GLN A 94 -11.60 -2.43 -8.04
N GLY A 95 -12.60 -1.73 -7.51
CA GLY A 95 -14.03 -1.95 -7.75
C GLY A 95 -14.67 -3.00 -6.83
N PHE A 96 -13.89 -3.71 -6.00
CA PHE A 96 -14.40 -4.74 -5.09
C PHE A 96 -14.72 -4.21 -3.69
N ALA A 97 -14.06 -3.13 -3.24
CA ALA A 97 -14.27 -2.63 -1.88
C ALA A 97 -15.61 -1.86 -1.79
N THR A 98 -15.84 -0.96 -2.73
CA THR A 98 -17.04 -0.09 -2.73
C THR A 98 -18.01 -0.35 -3.89
N GLY A 99 -17.59 -1.07 -4.93
CA GLY A 99 -18.31 -1.15 -6.21
C GLY A 99 -17.97 -0.01 -7.18
N ASP A 100 -17.11 0.93 -6.79
CA ASP A 100 -16.70 2.08 -7.58
C ASP A 100 -15.17 2.10 -7.75
N CYS A 101 -14.71 2.05 -9.01
CA CYS A 101 -13.29 2.01 -9.34
C CYS A 101 -12.53 3.29 -8.96
N ASP A 102 -13.19 4.44 -8.96
CA ASP A 102 -12.61 5.74 -8.62
C ASP A 102 -12.50 5.90 -7.10
N ALA A 103 -13.53 5.48 -6.37
CA ALA A 103 -13.51 5.47 -4.91
C ALA A 103 -12.43 4.51 -4.37
N ASP A 104 -12.32 3.31 -4.94
CA ASP A 104 -11.30 2.33 -4.55
C ASP A 104 -9.86 2.77 -4.87
N ALA A 105 -9.70 3.75 -5.77
CA ALA A 105 -8.40 4.34 -6.11
C ALA A 105 -8.04 5.58 -5.26
N TYR A 106 -8.86 5.95 -4.27
CA TYR A 106 -8.70 7.18 -3.47
C TYR A 106 -7.29 7.32 -2.87
N ALA A 107 -6.81 6.30 -2.16
CA ALA A 107 -5.52 6.35 -1.47
C ALA A 107 -4.36 6.58 -2.45
N ILE A 108 -4.38 5.92 -3.60
CA ILE A 108 -3.36 6.09 -4.64
C ILE A 108 -3.39 7.52 -5.18
N ARG A 109 -4.58 8.04 -5.52
CA ARG A 109 -4.73 9.41 -6.06
C ARG A 109 -4.29 10.46 -5.05
N LEU A 110 -4.65 10.29 -3.78
CA LEU A 110 -4.21 11.16 -2.70
C LEU A 110 -2.68 11.25 -2.61
N PHE A 111 -1.97 10.12 -2.68
CA PHE A 111 -0.51 10.11 -2.65
C PHE A 111 0.09 10.69 -3.94
N TYR A 112 -0.51 10.42 -5.10
CA TYR A 112 -0.10 11.04 -6.35
C TYR A 112 -0.21 12.57 -6.30
N ASP A 113 -1.36 13.09 -5.89
CA ASP A 113 -1.65 14.53 -5.84
C ASP A 113 -0.77 15.27 -4.82
N ARG A 114 -0.29 14.56 -3.79
CA ARG A 114 0.68 15.06 -2.80
C ARG A 114 2.13 14.96 -3.27
N GLY A 115 2.39 14.49 -4.49
CA GLY A 115 3.71 14.50 -5.11
C GLY A 115 4.63 13.36 -4.65
N PHE A 116 4.09 12.22 -4.21
CA PHE A 116 4.92 11.08 -3.83
C PHE A 116 5.54 10.40 -5.06
N ASN A 117 6.84 10.11 -5.01
CA ASN A 117 7.41 9.00 -5.76
C ASN A 117 6.94 7.70 -5.12
N MET A 118 6.34 6.81 -5.92
CA MET A 118 5.71 5.59 -5.43
C MET A 118 5.68 4.50 -6.50
N ALA A 119 5.46 3.26 -6.06
CA ALA A 119 5.17 2.13 -6.94
C ALA A 119 3.76 1.58 -6.68
N ILE A 120 3.09 1.10 -7.72
CA ILE A 120 1.75 0.52 -7.64
C ILE A 120 1.74 -0.79 -8.42
N ALA A 121 1.55 -1.91 -7.72
CA ALA A 121 1.30 -3.21 -8.33
C ALA A 121 -0.22 -3.43 -8.48
N VAL A 122 -0.68 -3.54 -9.72
CA VAL A 122 -2.10 -3.75 -10.04
C VAL A 122 -2.32 -5.19 -10.48
N SER A 123 -3.38 -5.82 -9.98
CA SER A 123 -3.80 -7.14 -10.42
C SER A 123 -5.17 -7.09 -11.06
N PHE A 124 -5.31 -7.71 -12.23
CA PHE A 124 -6.62 -7.89 -12.89
C PHE A 124 -7.26 -9.26 -12.60
N ALA A 125 -6.61 -10.05 -11.75
CA ALA A 125 -7.08 -11.40 -11.44
C ALA A 125 -8.48 -11.38 -10.79
N LYS A 126 -8.75 -10.44 -9.89
CA LYS A 126 -9.99 -10.39 -9.11
C LYS A 126 -11.06 -9.57 -9.79
N ASN A 127 -10.76 -8.30 -10.08
CA ASN A 127 -11.72 -7.37 -10.66
C ASN A 127 -12.21 -7.76 -12.06
N MET A 128 -11.39 -8.45 -12.86
CA MET A 128 -11.77 -8.93 -14.20
C MET A 128 -11.86 -10.46 -14.30
N GLY A 129 -11.64 -11.20 -13.20
CA GLY A 129 -11.67 -12.67 -13.21
C GLY A 129 -10.49 -13.33 -13.96
N LEU A 130 -9.44 -12.57 -14.31
CA LEU A 130 -8.33 -13.03 -15.16
C LEU A 130 -7.23 -13.76 -14.38
N TYR A 131 -7.59 -14.61 -13.41
CA TYR A 131 -6.62 -15.32 -12.57
C TYR A 131 -5.63 -16.16 -13.39
N GLY A 132 -6.12 -16.90 -14.38
CA GLY A 132 -5.31 -17.80 -15.22
C GLY A 132 -4.42 -17.07 -16.21
N GLU A 133 -4.84 -15.89 -16.66
CA GLU A 133 -4.14 -15.09 -17.68
C GLU A 133 -2.93 -14.32 -17.13
N ARG A 134 -2.78 -14.30 -15.80
CA ARG A 134 -1.65 -13.66 -15.10
C ARG A 134 -1.51 -12.17 -15.43
N THR A 135 -2.63 -11.50 -15.69
CA THR A 135 -2.66 -10.09 -16.09
C THR A 135 -2.48 -9.16 -14.90
N GLY A 136 -1.50 -8.26 -14.98
CA GLY A 136 -1.21 -7.22 -14.02
C GLY A 136 -0.25 -6.20 -14.62
N CYS A 137 -0.03 -5.08 -13.91
CA CYS A 137 0.93 -4.07 -14.30
C CYS A 137 1.61 -3.44 -13.08
N LEU A 138 2.80 -2.88 -13.32
CA LEU A 138 3.54 -2.10 -12.35
C LEU A 138 3.59 -0.66 -12.85
N HIS A 139 3.14 0.28 -12.03
CA HIS A 139 3.33 1.70 -12.27
C HIS A 139 4.41 2.22 -11.32
N ILE A 140 5.29 3.08 -11.82
CA ILE A 140 6.29 3.80 -11.02
C ILE A 140 6.11 5.28 -11.30
N VAL A 141 5.84 6.05 -10.25
CA VAL A 141 5.75 7.51 -10.30
C VAL A 141 7.14 8.08 -10.05
N CYS A 142 7.62 8.89 -10.98
CA CYS A 142 8.94 9.50 -10.97
C CYS A 142 8.82 11.02 -11.04
N ASP A 143 9.65 11.76 -10.31
CA ASP A 143 9.67 13.23 -10.31
C ASP A 143 9.91 13.84 -11.69
N ASN A 144 10.71 13.18 -12.55
CA ASN A 144 11.09 13.72 -13.84
C ASN A 144 11.45 12.62 -14.87
N LYS A 145 11.62 13.06 -16.12
CA LYS A 145 11.95 12.19 -17.26
C LYS A 145 13.31 11.51 -17.11
N ASP A 146 14.30 12.17 -16.53
CA ASP A 146 15.65 11.61 -16.38
C ASP A 146 15.65 10.42 -15.41
N ILE A 147 14.87 10.50 -14.33
CA ILE A 147 14.66 9.37 -13.42
C ILE A 147 13.88 8.26 -14.13
N ARG A 148 12.78 8.60 -14.82
CA ARG A 148 11.99 7.63 -15.58
C ARG A 148 12.83 6.84 -16.58
N ASP A 149 13.75 7.49 -17.29
CA ASP A 149 14.54 6.85 -18.35
C ASP A 149 15.67 5.95 -17.79
N ARG A 150 15.89 5.95 -16.48
CA ARG A 150 16.88 5.10 -15.79
C ARG A 150 16.29 3.82 -15.19
N ILE A 151 14.96 3.67 -15.19
CA ILE A 151 14.21 2.59 -14.55
C ILE A 151 13.52 1.78 -15.65
#